data_AF-A0A158NLQ4-F1
#
_entry.id   AF-A0A158NLQ4-F1
#
_cell.length_a   1.000
_cell.length_b   1.000
_cell.length_c   1.000
_cell.angle_alpha   90.00
_cell.angle_beta   90.00
_cell.angle_gamma   90.00
#
_symmetry.space_group_name_H-M   'P 1'
#
loop_
_entity.id
_entity.type
_entity.pdbx_description
1 polymer ?
#
loop_
_entity_poly.entity_id
_entity_poly.type
_entity_poly.pdbx_seq_one_letter_code
_entity_poly.pdbx_strand_id
1 'polypeptide(L)'
;MRGIYVISLISFYMLVLFVNNNGVTEGHSVKDYLRGLYALKQVTNLRHGILPGTLWCGRGNIARKDSDLGMYTEMDDCCRIHDSCEDYIRSKSTRYGLYNKYICRSSLCECELQFHNCLTQIRGLYPYAVRRIYFSTCKQCFRTFYDPQECINENLDIIEEMDRKGRRVFCAKFERNPKWGHRHNITTPKLIPATELSIWDNDESIQIASRFYSGKDGEYSNDEDDITYDENYASIEDNYN
;
A
#
# COMPACT_ATOMS: atom_id res chain seq x y z
N MET A 1 -45.92 -21.44 1.42
CA MET A 1 -44.56 -21.87 1.02
C MET A 1 -44.31 -21.47 -0.43
N ARG A 2 -43.75 -20.27 -0.66
CA ARG A 2 -43.37 -19.75 -1.98
C ARG A 2 -42.12 -18.91 -1.78
N GLY A 3 -40.94 -19.45 -2.08
CA GLY A 3 -39.70 -18.72 -1.83
C GLY A 3 -38.40 -19.47 -2.06
N ILE A 4 -38.29 -20.30 -3.11
CA ILE A 4 -37.01 -20.96 -3.45
C ILE A 4 -36.61 -20.86 -4.95
N TYR A 5 -37.49 -20.50 -5.88
CA TYR A 5 -37.18 -20.65 -7.32
C TYR A 5 -36.76 -19.39 -8.10
N VAL A 6 -36.54 -18.23 -7.45
CA VAL A 6 -36.15 -16.98 -8.18
C VAL A 6 -34.66 -16.67 -8.05
N ILE A 7 -34.02 -16.97 -6.92
CA ILE A 7 -32.56 -16.82 -6.73
C ILE A 7 -31.80 -17.78 -7.68
N SER A 8 -32.41 -18.93 -8.01
CA SER A 8 -31.86 -19.88 -8.97
C SER A 8 -31.77 -19.30 -10.38
N LEU A 9 -32.74 -18.51 -10.84
CA LEU A 9 -32.82 -18.08 -12.23
C LEU A 9 -31.90 -16.89 -12.54
N ILE A 10 -31.77 -15.93 -11.63
CA ILE A 10 -30.84 -14.80 -11.80
C ILE A 10 -29.40 -15.30 -11.72
N SER A 11 -29.11 -16.20 -10.76
CA SER A 11 -27.79 -16.81 -10.64
C SER A 11 -27.45 -17.64 -11.87
N PHE A 12 -28.42 -18.40 -12.40
CA PHE A 12 -28.23 -19.18 -13.63
C PHE A 12 -28.09 -18.28 -14.87
N TYR A 13 -28.86 -17.19 -14.95
CA TYR A 13 -28.80 -16.22 -16.04
C TYR A 13 -27.45 -15.49 -16.08
N MET A 14 -26.92 -15.08 -14.93
CA MET A 14 -25.58 -14.48 -14.84
C MET A 14 -24.48 -15.49 -15.18
N LEU A 15 -24.66 -16.77 -14.85
CA LEU A 15 -23.74 -17.85 -15.23
C LEU A 15 -23.76 -18.09 -16.76
N VAL A 16 -24.94 -18.08 -17.38
CA VAL A 16 -25.12 -18.22 -18.83
C VAL A 16 -24.55 -17.02 -19.60
N LEU A 17 -24.75 -15.78 -19.09
CA LEU A 17 -24.15 -14.59 -19.69
C LEU A 17 -22.61 -14.58 -19.59
N PHE A 18 -22.05 -15.16 -18.53
CA PHE A 18 -20.60 -15.35 -18.39
C PHE A 18 -20.05 -16.36 -19.42
N VAL A 19 -20.82 -17.42 -19.71
CA VAL A 19 -20.45 -18.49 -20.65
C VAL A 19 -20.55 -18.04 -22.12
N ASN A 20 -21.53 -17.20 -22.46
CA ASN A 20 -21.77 -16.82 -23.86
C ASN A 20 -20.86 -15.70 -24.39
N ASN A 21 -20.32 -14.83 -23.52
CA ASN A 21 -19.52 -13.68 -23.99
C ASN A 21 -18.02 -13.95 -24.10
N ASN A 22 -17.52 -15.07 -23.57
CA ASN A 22 -16.14 -15.51 -23.75
C ASN A 22 -16.18 -17.02 -23.97
N GLY A 23 -15.76 -17.50 -25.14
CA GLY A 23 -15.62 -18.94 -25.37
C GLY A 23 -14.81 -19.59 -24.24
N VAL A 24 -15.49 -20.32 -23.35
CA VAL A 24 -14.89 -21.02 -22.22
C VAL A 24 -14.31 -22.33 -22.74
N THR A 25 -13.10 -22.26 -23.30
CA THR A 25 -12.24 -23.44 -23.41
C THR A 25 -11.25 -23.40 -22.26
N GLU A 26 -11.66 -23.91 -21.09
CA GLU A 26 -10.85 -24.65 -20.12
C GLU A 26 -11.73 -24.95 -18.90
N GLY A 27 -11.72 -26.20 -18.42
CA GLY A 27 -12.57 -26.64 -17.31
C GLY A 27 -12.23 -25.89 -16.02
N HIS A 28 -13.11 -24.99 -15.59
CA HIS A 28 -12.97 -24.30 -14.31
C HIS A 28 -13.05 -25.30 -13.15
N SER A 29 -12.04 -25.32 -12.29
CA SER A 29 -12.01 -26.18 -11.12
C SER A 29 -13.09 -25.78 -10.12
N VAL A 30 -13.65 -26.73 -9.36
CA VAL A 30 -14.54 -26.44 -8.21
C VAL A 30 -13.88 -25.44 -7.25
N LYS A 31 -12.54 -25.45 -7.17
CA LYS A 31 -11.74 -24.49 -6.40
C LYS A 31 -11.90 -23.04 -6.88
N ASP A 32 -12.05 -22.81 -8.18
CA ASP A 32 -12.22 -21.47 -8.76
C ASP A 32 -13.64 -20.94 -8.52
N TYR A 33 -14.64 -21.81 -8.59
CA TYR A 33 -16.02 -21.49 -8.22
C TYR A 33 -16.15 -21.14 -6.73
N LEU A 34 -15.52 -21.93 -5.86
CA LEU A 34 -15.47 -21.67 -4.42
C LEU A 34 -14.72 -20.37 -4.10
N ARG A 35 -13.62 -20.06 -4.80
CA ARG A 35 -12.94 -18.76 -4.69
C ARG A 35 -13.86 -17.60 -5.05
N GLY A 36 -14.62 -17.71 -6.14
CA GLY A 36 -15.58 -16.69 -6.57
C GLY A 36 -16.66 -16.42 -5.52
N LEU A 37 -17.26 -17.48 -4.97
CA LEU A 37 -18.24 -17.38 -3.88
C LEU A 37 -17.66 -16.75 -2.60
N TYR A 38 -16.42 -17.10 -2.24
CA TYR A 38 -15.73 -16.51 -1.08
C TYR A 38 -15.41 -15.02 -1.29
N ALA A 39 -15.03 -14.63 -2.50
CA ALA A 39 -14.81 -13.23 -2.86
C ALA A 39 -16.12 -12.42 -2.83
N LEU A 40 -17.23 -13.00 -3.31
CA LEU A 40 -18.58 -12.40 -3.23
C LEU A 40 -19.00 -12.12 -1.78
N LYS A 41 -18.67 -13.02 -0.84
CA LYS A 41 -18.92 -12.81 0.60
C LYS A 41 -18.12 -11.64 1.18
N GLN A 42 -17.00 -11.28 0.56
CA GLN A 42 -16.11 -10.17 0.98
C GLN A 42 -16.40 -8.84 0.26
N VAL A 43 -17.45 -8.77 -0.57
CA VAL A 43 -17.89 -7.50 -1.20
C VAL A 43 -18.24 -6.45 -0.15
N THR A 44 -18.65 -6.85 1.06
CA THR A 44 -18.87 -5.96 2.19
C THR A 44 -17.62 -5.19 2.62
N ASN A 45 -16.41 -5.73 2.38
CA ASN A 45 -15.14 -5.06 2.68
C ASN A 45 -14.90 -3.81 1.81
N LEU A 46 -15.56 -3.70 0.65
CA LEU A 46 -15.50 -2.50 -0.18
C LEU A 46 -16.03 -1.27 0.57
N ARG A 47 -16.94 -1.44 1.54
CA ARG A 47 -17.42 -0.33 2.38
C ARG A 47 -16.31 0.26 3.26
N HIS A 48 -15.32 -0.54 3.63
CA HIS A 48 -14.13 -0.10 4.36
C HIS A 48 -13.00 0.32 3.40
N GLY A 49 -13.26 0.35 2.08
CA GLY A 49 -12.25 0.64 1.08
C GLY A 49 -11.17 -0.43 0.94
N ILE A 50 -11.45 -1.68 1.37
CA ILE A 50 -10.55 -2.84 1.21
C ILE A 50 -10.99 -3.68 0.01
N LEU A 51 -10.01 -4.09 -0.80
CA LEU A 51 -10.25 -4.92 -1.98
C LEU A 51 -10.75 -6.33 -1.57
N PRO A 52 -11.89 -6.81 -2.11
CA PRO A 52 -12.41 -8.13 -1.80
C PRO A 52 -11.39 -9.24 -2.06
N GLY A 53 -11.27 -10.18 -1.12
CA GLY A 53 -10.28 -11.25 -1.20
C GLY A 53 -8.89 -10.86 -0.64
N THR A 54 -8.75 -9.66 -0.10
CA THR A 54 -7.57 -9.15 0.61
C THR A 54 -7.95 -8.62 1.98
N LEU A 55 -6.96 -8.47 2.86
CA LEU A 55 -7.12 -7.85 4.17
C LEU A 55 -6.36 -6.51 4.27
N TRP A 56 -5.35 -6.29 3.43
CA TRP A 56 -4.43 -5.14 3.50
C TRP A 56 -4.53 -4.19 2.32
N CYS A 57 -5.09 -4.61 1.19
CA CYS A 57 -5.13 -3.76 0.01
C CYS A 57 -6.30 -2.75 0.08
N GLY A 58 -6.07 -1.59 0.70
CA GLY A 58 -7.07 -0.53 0.76
C GLY A 58 -6.69 0.67 1.62
N ARG A 59 -7.69 1.36 2.19
CA ARG A 59 -7.46 2.43 3.16
C ARG A 59 -7.21 1.80 4.54
N GLY A 60 -5.94 1.57 4.86
CA GLY A 60 -5.56 0.77 6.03
C GLY A 60 -5.82 -0.71 5.77
N ASN A 61 -6.11 -1.47 6.81
CA ASN A 61 -6.34 -2.90 6.72
C ASN A 61 -7.43 -3.37 7.70
N ILE A 62 -7.93 -4.58 7.47
CA ILE A 62 -8.93 -5.28 8.29
C ILE A 62 -8.39 -6.61 8.84
N ALA A 63 -7.07 -6.77 8.83
CA ALA A 63 -6.41 -7.95 9.36
C ALA A 63 -6.52 -7.96 10.90
N ARG A 64 -6.75 -9.14 11.49
CA ARG A 64 -6.78 -9.26 12.97
C ARG A 64 -5.39 -9.46 13.55
N LYS A 65 -4.47 -10.00 12.74
CA LYS A 65 -3.07 -10.22 13.07
C LYS A 65 -2.22 -9.83 11.88
N ASP A 66 -1.00 -9.40 12.15
CA ASP A 66 0.00 -9.07 11.12
C ASP A 66 0.35 -10.23 10.20
N SER A 67 0.07 -11.48 10.60
CA SER A 67 0.28 -12.66 9.76
C SER A 67 -0.91 -13.02 8.88
N ASP A 68 -2.08 -12.41 9.10
CA ASP A 68 -3.30 -12.77 8.40
C ASP A 68 -3.25 -12.24 6.97
N LEU A 69 -3.47 -13.12 6.00
CA LEU A 69 -3.54 -12.76 4.59
C LEU A 69 -4.85 -13.30 3.99
N GLY A 70 -5.36 -12.56 3.02
CA GLY A 70 -6.54 -12.89 2.25
C GLY A 70 -6.30 -13.98 1.20
N MET A 71 -7.34 -14.20 0.40
CA MET A 71 -7.38 -15.20 -0.67
C MET A 71 -6.36 -14.94 -1.78
N TYR A 72 -6.08 -13.66 -2.07
CA TYR A 72 -5.04 -13.24 -3.01
C TYR A 72 -3.71 -13.04 -2.28
N THR A 73 -3.23 -14.10 -1.62
CA THR A 73 -2.15 -14.08 -0.63
C THR A 73 -0.91 -13.31 -1.07
N GLU A 74 -0.35 -13.59 -2.26
CA GLU A 74 0.87 -12.90 -2.74
C GLU A 74 0.65 -11.39 -2.94
N MET A 75 -0.51 -11.00 -3.49
CA MET A 75 -0.84 -9.59 -3.72
C MET A 75 -1.15 -8.87 -2.41
N ASP A 76 -1.86 -9.54 -1.50
CA ASP A 76 -2.21 -9.01 -0.20
C ASP A 76 -0.97 -8.81 0.68
N ASP A 77 0.03 -9.69 0.55
CA ASP A 77 1.32 -9.53 1.22
C ASP A 77 2.09 -8.30 0.71
N CYS A 78 2.04 -8.00 -0.60
CA CYS A 78 2.58 -6.74 -1.12
C CYS A 78 1.94 -5.52 -0.45
N CYS A 79 0.62 -5.54 -0.25
CA CYS A 79 -0.11 -4.45 0.41
C CYS A 79 0.25 -4.36 1.90
N ARG A 80 0.38 -5.49 2.59
CA ARG A 80 0.82 -5.55 3.99
C ARG A 80 2.20 -4.94 4.21
N ILE A 81 3.16 -5.28 3.35
CA ILE A 81 4.51 -4.71 3.38
C ILE A 81 4.44 -3.19 3.13
N HIS A 82 3.61 -2.75 2.18
CA HIS A 82 3.43 -1.33 1.88
C HIS A 82 2.77 -0.55 3.03
N ASP A 83 1.79 -1.14 3.70
CA ASP A 83 1.14 -0.60 4.91
C ASP A 83 2.15 -0.40 6.06
N SER A 84 3.19 -1.23 6.10
CA SER A 84 4.28 -1.20 7.09
C SER A 84 5.38 -0.19 6.75
N CYS A 85 5.17 0.71 5.78
CA CYS A 85 6.15 1.73 5.43
C CYS A 85 6.53 2.58 6.64
N GLU A 86 7.84 2.82 6.80
CA GLU A 86 8.41 3.45 7.99
C GLU A 86 7.88 4.87 8.24
N ASP A 87 7.56 5.61 7.16
CA ASP A 87 7.02 6.95 7.26
C ASP A 87 6.01 7.23 6.13
N TYR A 88 5.05 8.10 6.44
CA TYR A 88 4.01 8.55 5.55
C TYR A 88 3.43 9.91 5.94
N ILE A 89 2.87 10.61 4.95
CA ILE A 89 2.05 11.80 5.14
C ILE A 89 0.58 11.41 4.90
N ARG A 90 -0.26 11.54 5.94
CA ARG A 90 -1.70 11.25 5.86
C ARG A 90 -2.34 12.11 4.76
N SER A 91 -3.47 11.64 4.22
CA SER A 91 -4.28 12.45 3.32
C SER A 91 -4.70 13.75 4.02
N LYS A 92 -4.73 14.86 3.28
CA LYS A 92 -5.15 16.19 3.78
C LYS A 92 -4.40 16.64 5.04
N SER A 93 -3.16 16.19 5.22
CA SER A 93 -2.34 16.49 6.40
C SER A 93 -0.98 17.06 5.99
N THR A 94 -0.36 17.80 6.90
CA THR A 94 1.00 18.34 6.75
C THR A 94 1.97 17.56 7.62
N ARG A 95 3.15 17.26 7.08
CA ARG A 95 4.32 16.74 7.79
C ARG A 95 5.56 17.11 7.01
N TYR A 96 6.68 17.38 7.67
CA TYR A 96 7.90 17.86 7.02
C TYR A 96 7.69 19.13 6.20
N GLY A 97 6.82 20.04 6.65
CA GLY A 97 6.41 21.21 5.86
C GLY A 97 5.68 20.88 4.54
N LEU A 98 5.39 19.60 4.25
CA LEU A 98 4.74 19.14 3.03
C LEU A 98 3.25 18.88 3.28
N TYR A 99 2.36 19.64 2.63
CA TYR A 99 0.92 19.41 2.67
C TYR A 99 0.46 18.40 1.61
N ASN A 100 -0.03 17.24 2.03
CA ASN A 100 -0.59 16.23 1.14
C ASN A 100 -2.04 16.57 0.74
N LYS A 101 -2.20 17.25 -0.39
CA LYS A 101 -3.52 17.60 -0.93
C LYS A 101 -4.34 16.43 -1.47
N TYR A 102 -3.77 15.24 -1.62
CA TYR A 102 -4.44 14.10 -2.27
C TYR A 102 -5.22 13.24 -1.26
N ILE A 103 -6.16 12.43 -1.78
CA ILE A 103 -6.94 11.48 -0.98
C ILE A 103 -6.12 10.24 -0.56
N CYS A 104 -5.03 9.96 -1.28
CA CYS A 104 -4.13 8.89 -0.90
C CYS A 104 -3.18 9.39 0.19
N ARG A 105 -2.83 8.49 1.11
CA ARG A 105 -1.60 8.64 1.88
C ARG A 105 -0.41 8.73 0.91
N SER A 106 0.55 9.58 1.24
CA SER A 106 1.83 9.64 0.54
C SER A 106 2.87 8.92 1.38
N SER A 107 3.37 7.78 0.93
CA SER A 107 4.46 7.06 1.60
C SER A 107 5.82 7.46 1.06
N LEU A 108 6.90 6.95 1.68
CA LEU A 108 8.25 7.15 1.16
C LEU A 108 8.38 6.57 -0.26
N CYS A 109 9.12 7.26 -1.14
CA CYS A 109 9.28 6.82 -2.53
C CYS A 109 9.91 5.43 -2.68
N GLU A 110 10.71 5.01 -1.70
CA GLU A 110 11.25 3.64 -1.65
C GLU A 110 10.16 2.59 -1.39
N CYS A 111 9.23 2.84 -0.48
CA CYS A 111 8.10 1.95 -0.19
C CYS A 111 7.22 1.80 -1.42
N GLU A 112 6.94 2.92 -2.12
CA GLU A 112 6.13 2.93 -3.33
C GLU A 112 6.80 2.17 -4.49
N LEU A 113 8.12 2.28 -4.64
CA LEU A 113 8.85 1.50 -5.64
C LEU A 113 8.85 0.01 -5.31
N GLN A 114 9.08 -0.35 -4.04
CA GLN A 114 9.01 -1.74 -3.59
C GLN A 114 7.62 -2.32 -3.85
N PHE A 115 6.56 -1.57 -3.54
CA PHE A 115 5.18 -1.97 -3.80
C PHE A 115 4.90 -2.16 -5.29
N HIS A 116 5.33 -1.22 -6.13
CA HIS A 116 5.20 -1.34 -7.60
C HIS A 116 5.90 -2.60 -8.13
N ASN A 117 7.11 -2.87 -7.65
CA ASN A 117 7.90 -4.03 -8.07
C ASN A 117 7.28 -5.35 -7.61
N CYS A 118 6.80 -5.39 -6.35
CA CYS A 118 6.11 -6.55 -5.80
C CYS A 118 4.89 -6.92 -6.65
N LEU A 119 4.01 -5.95 -6.94
CA LEU A 119 2.84 -6.19 -7.79
C LEU A 119 3.20 -6.54 -9.25
N THR A 120 4.35 -6.09 -9.74
CA THR A 120 4.81 -6.39 -11.11
C THR A 120 5.27 -7.84 -11.28
N GLN A 121 5.76 -8.46 -10.21
CA GLN A 121 6.24 -9.84 -10.23
C GLN A 121 5.09 -10.87 -10.20
N ILE A 122 3.90 -10.47 -9.75
CA ILE A 122 2.74 -11.35 -9.62
C ILE A 122 1.94 -11.36 -10.93
N ARG A 123 1.71 -12.56 -11.48
CA ARG A 123 0.89 -12.74 -12.68
C ARG A 123 -0.61 -12.75 -12.32
N GLY A 124 -1.42 -12.08 -13.13
CA GLY A 124 -2.88 -12.15 -13.03
C GLY A 124 -3.56 -10.80 -13.20
N LEU A 125 -4.88 -10.84 -13.44
CA LEU A 125 -5.68 -9.65 -13.68
C LEU A 125 -5.77 -8.73 -12.44
N TYR A 126 -5.92 -9.31 -11.25
CA TYR A 126 -6.06 -8.54 -10.00
C TYR A 126 -4.81 -7.72 -9.65
N PRO A 127 -3.59 -8.32 -9.54
CA PRO A 127 -2.37 -7.55 -9.29
C PRO A 127 -2.10 -6.50 -10.37
N TYR A 128 -2.37 -6.83 -11.64
CA TYR A 128 -2.27 -5.88 -12.74
C TYR A 128 -3.19 -4.68 -12.55
N ALA A 129 -4.46 -4.91 -12.22
CA ALA A 129 -5.47 -3.88 -12.02
C ALA A 129 -5.12 -3.00 -10.81
N VAL A 130 -4.76 -3.60 -9.67
CA VAL A 130 -4.34 -2.86 -8.45
C VAL A 130 -3.16 -1.96 -8.76
N ARG A 131 -2.09 -2.49 -9.37
CA ARG A 131 -0.92 -1.70 -9.77
C ARG A 131 -1.32 -0.54 -10.68
N ARG A 132 -2.11 -0.79 -11.72
CA ARG A 132 -2.54 0.26 -12.66
C ARG A 132 -3.36 1.34 -11.96
N ILE A 133 -4.38 0.96 -11.19
CA ILE A 133 -5.29 1.90 -10.53
C ILE A 133 -4.54 2.71 -9.47
N TYR A 134 -3.81 2.05 -8.57
CA TYR A 134 -3.09 2.69 -7.49
C TYR A 134 -2.07 3.71 -8.02
N PHE A 135 -1.15 3.30 -8.90
CA PHE A 135 -0.11 4.20 -9.41
C PHE A 135 -0.63 5.21 -10.45
N SER A 136 -1.86 5.05 -10.94
CA SER A 136 -2.55 6.09 -11.72
C SER A 136 -3.29 7.11 -10.86
N THR A 137 -3.62 6.78 -9.61
CA THR A 137 -4.42 7.64 -8.71
C THR A 137 -3.52 8.32 -7.67
N CYS A 138 -2.67 7.55 -7.02
CA CYS A 138 -1.75 7.99 -5.97
C CYS A 138 -0.39 8.35 -6.60
N LYS A 139 -0.35 9.46 -7.34
CA LYS A 139 0.81 9.86 -8.18
C LYS A 139 1.94 10.58 -7.43
N GLN A 140 2.01 10.42 -6.12
CA GLN A 140 2.90 11.18 -5.26
C GLN A 140 3.51 10.26 -4.20
N CYS A 141 4.81 10.43 -4.01
CA CYS A 141 5.56 9.93 -2.87
C CYS A 141 6.43 11.07 -2.34
N PHE A 142 7.14 10.87 -1.23
CA PHE A 142 8.09 11.85 -0.73
C PHE A 142 9.43 11.20 -0.36
N ARG A 143 10.47 12.02 -0.31
CA ARG A 143 11.80 11.64 0.21
C ARG A 143 12.14 12.53 1.40
N THR A 144 12.78 11.95 2.40
CA THR A 144 13.32 12.62 3.58
C THR A 144 14.84 12.71 3.48
N PHE A 145 15.41 13.79 3.99
CA PHE A 145 16.86 14.00 4.03
C PHE A 145 17.32 14.14 5.48
N TYR A 146 18.38 13.40 5.82
CA TYR A 146 18.93 13.29 7.18
C TYR A 146 20.23 14.07 7.35
N ASP A 147 20.75 14.67 6.29
CA ASP A 147 21.91 15.57 6.29
C ASP A 147 21.45 16.98 5.86
N PRO A 148 21.69 18.04 6.67
CA PRO A 148 21.42 19.42 6.28
C PRO A 148 22.07 19.83 4.95
N GLN A 149 23.23 19.25 4.60
CA GLN A 149 23.89 19.56 3.33
C GLN A 149 23.09 19.02 2.13
N GLU A 150 22.43 17.87 2.26
CA GLU A 150 21.55 17.36 1.20
C GLU A 150 20.36 18.32 0.97
N CYS A 151 19.81 18.91 2.04
CA CYS A 151 18.76 19.91 1.94
C CYS A 151 19.23 21.17 1.18
N ILE A 152 20.42 21.68 1.53
CA ILE A 152 21.01 22.84 0.87
C ILE A 152 21.26 22.56 -0.61
N ASN A 153 21.81 21.38 -0.94
CA ASN A 153 22.06 20.95 -2.33
C ASN A 153 20.77 20.84 -3.15
N GLU A 154 19.68 20.46 -2.50
CA GLU A 154 18.34 20.38 -3.09
C GLU A 154 17.59 21.72 -3.07
N ASN A 155 18.23 22.78 -2.55
CA ASN A 155 17.66 24.12 -2.39
C ASN A 155 16.34 24.10 -1.60
N LEU A 156 16.34 23.37 -0.47
CA LEU A 156 15.21 23.20 0.44
C LEU A 156 15.50 23.88 1.79
N ASP A 157 14.45 24.45 2.38
CA ASP A 157 14.52 25.00 3.72
C ASP A 157 14.70 23.89 4.77
N ILE A 158 15.49 24.18 5.80
CA ILE A 158 15.70 23.29 6.94
C ILE A 158 14.54 23.52 7.93
N ILE A 159 13.82 22.45 8.25
CA ILE A 159 12.61 22.48 9.10
C ILE A 159 12.77 21.67 10.40
N GLU A 160 13.74 20.75 10.46
CA GLU A 160 14.04 19.83 11.58
C GLU A 160 12.80 19.22 12.28
N GLU A 161 12.33 18.08 11.78
CA GLU A 161 11.24 17.28 12.38
C GLU A 161 11.71 15.85 12.70
N MET A 162 11.06 15.14 13.63
CA MET A 162 11.33 13.73 13.90
C MET A 162 10.50 12.80 13.02
N ASP A 163 11.13 11.77 12.45
CA ASP A 163 10.40 10.69 11.78
C ASP A 163 9.73 9.72 12.76
N ARG A 164 8.92 8.77 12.23
CA ARG A 164 8.24 7.78 13.08
C ARG A 164 9.20 6.81 13.79
N LYS A 165 10.46 6.76 13.37
CA LYS A 165 11.53 5.97 14.01
C LYS A 165 12.37 6.80 14.99
N GLY A 166 12.05 8.08 15.20
CA GLY A 166 12.78 8.97 16.10
C GLY A 166 14.09 9.53 15.52
N ARG A 167 14.31 9.44 14.21
CA ARG A 167 15.45 10.06 13.51
C ARG A 167 15.12 11.52 13.16
N ARG A 168 16.13 12.39 13.22
CA ARG A 168 16.00 13.79 12.80
C ARG A 168 16.00 13.92 11.28
N VAL A 169 14.93 14.47 10.72
CA VAL A 169 14.78 14.80 9.31
C VAL A 169 14.92 16.31 9.16
N PHE A 170 15.88 16.75 8.34
CA PHE A 170 16.15 18.17 8.17
C PHE A 170 15.27 18.82 7.10
N CYS A 171 14.90 18.07 6.07
CA CYS A 171 13.94 18.49 5.06
C CYS A 171 13.32 17.28 4.35
N ALA A 172 12.25 17.51 3.61
CA ALA A 172 11.64 16.52 2.73
C ALA A 172 11.12 17.19 1.45
N LYS A 173 10.97 16.41 0.38
CA LYS A 173 10.31 16.87 -0.85
C LYS A 173 9.37 15.82 -1.43
N PHE A 174 8.27 16.29 -2.02
CA PHE A 174 7.43 15.43 -2.85
C PHE A 174 8.11 15.11 -4.18
N GLU A 175 7.96 13.87 -4.63
CA GLU A 175 8.26 13.45 -6.00
C GLU A 175 6.94 13.17 -6.70
N ARG A 176 6.64 13.97 -7.74
CA ARG A 176 5.41 13.85 -8.54
C ARG A 176 5.68 13.04 -9.79
N ASN A 177 4.76 12.13 -10.13
CA ASN A 177 4.91 11.19 -11.25
C ASN A 177 6.28 10.48 -11.29
N PRO A 178 6.72 9.87 -10.18
CA PRO A 178 7.88 8.98 -10.19
C PRO A 178 7.78 7.98 -11.35
N LYS A 179 8.85 7.86 -12.12
CA LYS A 179 8.89 6.94 -13.26
C LYS A 179 9.00 5.51 -12.74
N TRP A 180 7.85 4.90 -12.45
CA TRP A 180 7.73 3.52 -12.00
C TRP A 180 8.10 2.56 -13.13
N GLY A 181 9.38 2.16 -13.20
CA GLY A 181 9.86 1.25 -14.25
C GLY A 181 11.20 1.59 -14.88
N HIS A 182 11.80 2.75 -14.59
CA HIS A 182 13.22 2.94 -14.85
C HIS A 182 14.03 2.51 -13.62
N ARG A 183 15.16 1.83 -13.84
CA ARG A 183 16.14 1.59 -12.78
C ARG A 183 16.62 2.95 -12.31
N HIS A 184 16.05 3.44 -11.22
CA HIS A 184 16.70 4.51 -10.48
C HIS A 184 17.93 3.86 -9.84
N ASN A 185 19.10 4.46 -10.07
CA ASN A 185 20.24 4.23 -9.19
C ASN A 185 19.86 4.89 -7.87
N ILE A 186 19.03 4.21 -7.10
CA ILE A 186 18.79 4.56 -5.72
C ILE A 186 20.14 4.32 -5.09
N THR A 187 20.84 5.41 -4.78
CA THR A 187 21.74 5.44 -3.65
C THR A 187 20.86 5.15 -2.44
N THR A 188 20.50 3.87 -2.33
CA THR A 188 20.18 3.25 -1.07
C THR A 188 21.39 3.66 -0.23
N PRO A 189 21.22 4.17 0.99
CA PRO A 189 22.32 4.06 1.94
C PRO A 189 22.78 2.63 1.76
N LYS A 190 24.02 2.43 1.29
CA LYS A 190 24.61 1.10 1.13
C LYS A 190 24.14 0.39 2.40
N LEU A 191 23.31 -0.65 2.28
CA LEU A 191 23.02 -1.49 3.43
C LEU A 191 24.41 -1.92 3.78
N ILE A 192 25.02 -1.25 4.77
CA ILE A 192 26.35 -1.57 5.22
C ILE A 192 26.13 -3.02 5.60
N PRO A 193 26.70 -3.98 4.86
CA PRO A 193 26.58 -5.36 5.29
C PRO A 193 27.09 -5.32 6.73
N ALA A 194 26.46 -6.03 7.67
CA ALA A 194 26.82 -5.93 9.09
C ALA A 194 28.33 -6.15 9.38
N THR A 195 29.09 -6.58 8.36
CA THR A 195 30.53 -6.68 8.27
C THR A 195 31.33 -5.37 7.99
N GLU A 196 30.74 -4.25 7.56
CA GLU A 196 31.46 -2.96 7.36
C GLU A 196 31.22 -1.94 8.49
N LEU A 197 30.35 -2.25 9.45
CA LEU A 197 30.07 -1.41 10.64
C LEU A 197 31.10 -1.58 11.77
N SER A 198 32.22 -2.27 11.52
CA SER A 198 33.22 -2.60 12.55
C SER A 198 34.65 -2.21 12.20
N ILE A 199 34.86 -1.20 11.36
CA ILE A 199 36.21 -0.67 11.09
C ILE A 199 36.20 0.85 11.26
N TRP A 200 35.99 1.30 12.49
CA TRP A 200 37.01 2.05 13.23
C TRP A 200 36.75 1.95 14.74
N ASP A 201 37.81 1.54 15.42
CA ASP A 201 38.06 1.50 16.87
C ASP A 201 37.30 0.44 17.69
N ASN A 202 37.92 -0.53 18.37
CA ASN A 202 39.30 -0.98 18.50
C ASN A 202 39.27 -2.44 18.99
N ASP A 203 40.32 -3.17 18.62
CA ASP A 203 40.78 -4.50 19.00
C ASP A 203 40.00 -5.38 20.01
N GLU A 204 39.83 -6.63 19.58
CA GLU A 204 39.60 -7.90 20.31
C GLU A 204 38.37 -8.14 21.23
N SER A 205 37.42 -8.87 20.62
CA SER A 205 36.74 -10.07 21.15
C SER A 205 35.44 -9.94 21.96
N ILE A 206 34.31 -10.02 21.23
CA ILE A 206 33.00 -10.42 21.76
C ILE A 206 32.72 -11.87 21.35
N GLN A 207 32.38 -12.72 22.31
CA GLN A 207 31.64 -13.96 22.09
C GLN A 207 30.15 -13.62 21.90
N ILE A 208 29.65 -13.67 20.65
CA ILE A 208 28.21 -13.60 20.36
C ILE A 208 27.69 -15.03 20.13
N ALA A 209 26.96 -15.54 21.11
CA ALA A 209 26.06 -16.67 20.91
C ALA A 209 24.71 -16.16 20.40
N SER A 210 24.27 -16.76 19.32
CA SER A 210 22.98 -16.60 18.65
C SER A 210 21.77 -16.76 19.58
N ARG A 211 20.86 -15.76 19.57
CA ARG A 211 19.44 -15.96 19.93
C ARG A 211 18.54 -15.11 19.04
N PHE A 212 18.00 -15.75 18.02
CA PHE A 212 16.62 -15.55 17.59
C PHE A 212 15.69 -15.65 18.80
N TYR A 213 14.78 -14.69 19.02
CA TYR A 213 13.47 -14.83 19.70
C TYR A 213 12.69 -13.52 19.50
N SER A 214 11.54 -13.58 18.84
CA SER A 214 10.17 -13.71 19.40
C SER A 214 9.56 -12.41 19.90
N GLY A 215 8.37 -12.15 19.33
CA GLY A 215 7.20 -11.49 19.90
C GLY A 215 7.39 -10.52 21.07
N LYS A 216 7.02 -9.26 20.83
CA LYS A 216 6.26 -8.49 21.81
C LYS A 216 5.05 -7.87 21.12
N ASP A 217 3.89 -8.24 21.64
CA ASP A 217 2.60 -7.67 21.32
C ASP A 217 2.65 -6.17 21.62
N GLY A 218 2.57 -5.37 20.55
CA GLY A 218 2.39 -3.92 20.63
C GLY A 218 0.97 -3.62 20.17
N GLU A 219 0.14 -3.22 21.12
CA GLU A 219 -1.23 -2.75 20.91
C GLU A 219 -1.20 -1.55 19.95
N TYR A 220 -1.63 -1.78 18.70
CA TYR A 220 -1.74 -0.73 17.70
C TYR A 220 -3.04 0.04 17.95
N SER A 221 -2.92 1.33 18.23
CA SER A 221 -4.05 2.25 18.31
C SER A 221 -4.74 2.32 16.95
N ASN A 222 -5.93 1.72 16.87
CA ASN A 222 -6.90 2.01 15.83
C ASN A 222 -7.37 3.45 16.05
N ASP A 223 -6.74 4.41 15.38
CA ASP A 223 -7.35 5.72 15.16
C ASP A 223 -8.48 5.52 14.13
N GLU A 224 -9.61 4.95 14.59
CA GLU A 224 -10.90 5.19 13.95
C GLU A 224 -11.24 6.65 14.18
N ASP A 225 -11.42 7.45 13.12
CA ASP A 225 -12.25 8.65 13.19
C ASP A 225 -12.81 9.03 11.81
N ASP A 226 -14.13 8.92 11.76
CA ASP A 226 -15.17 9.64 11.03
C ASP A 226 -14.73 10.57 9.88
N ILE A 227 -15.05 10.17 8.65
CA ILE A 227 -15.07 11.07 7.50
C ILE A 227 -16.50 11.60 7.38
N THR A 228 -16.77 12.73 8.02
CA THR A 228 -17.99 13.50 7.79
C THR A 228 -17.96 14.01 6.34
N TYR A 229 -18.94 13.61 5.53
CA TYR A 229 -19.12 14.12 4.18
C TYR A 229 -19.68 15.54 4.28
N ASP A 230 -18.87 16.55 3.96
CA ASP A 230 -19.38 17.90 3.74
C ASP A 230 -19.99 17.97 2.33
N GLU A 231 -21.30 17.86 2.26
CA GLU A 231 -22.11 18.03 1.05
C GLU A 231 -22.15 19.50 0.65
N ASN A 232 -21.11 19.97 -0.02
CA ASN A 232 -21.21 21.21 -0.80
C ASN A 232 -20.30 21.15 -2.03
N TYR A 233 -20.72 20.36 -3.01
CA TYR A 233 -20.28 20.50 -4.40
C TYR A 233 -21.49 20.62 -5.30
N ALA A 234 -22.11 21.80 -5.29
CA ALA A 234 -22.99 22.27 -6.33
C ALA A 234 -22.45 23.60 -6.86
N SER A 235 -22.55 23.77 -8.19
CA SER A 235 -22.32 24.98 -8.98
C SER A 235 -20.90 25.55 -9.04
N ILE A 236 -20.10 25.07 -10.02
CA ILE A 236 -19.34 25.95 -10.93
C ILE A 236 -19.35 25.29 -12.32
N GLU A 237 -20.47 25.40 -13.02
CA GLU A 237 -20.45 25.58 -14.49
C GLU A 237 -20.34 27.09 -14.75
N ASP A 238 -19.87 27.43 -15.95
CA ASP A 238 -19.74 28.77 -16.55
C ASP A 238 -18.47 29.57 -16.22
N ASN A 239 -17.48 29.47 -17.11
CA ASN A 239 -17.03 30.59 -17.98
C ASN A 239 -15.61 30.33 -18.52
N TYR A 240 -15.51 30.01 -19.80
CA TYR A 240 -14.40 30.47 -20.63
C TYR A 240 -14.93 30.82 -22.02
N ASN A 241 -14.95 32.14 -22.28
CA ASN A 241 -14.93 32.76 -23.60
C ASN A 241 -13.74 32.24 -24.43
#